data_AF-A0A496UT65-F1
#
_entry.id   AF-A0A496UT65-F1
#
_cell.length_a   1.000
_cell.length_b   1.000
_cell.length_c   1.000
_cell.angle_alpha   90.00
_cell.angle_beta   90.00
_cell.angle_gamma   90.00
#
_symmetry.space_group_name_H-M   'P 1'
#
loop_
_entity.id
_entity.type
_entity.pdbx_description
1 polymer ?
#
loop_
_entity_poly.entity_id
_entity_poly.type
_entity_poly.pdbx_seq_one_letter_code
_entity_poly.pdbx_strand_id
1 'polypeptide(L)'
;MNEDVKLCVEILEKAIAFEEEGMAFFQDRASNAPSTLERNLFNSLAKDEAGHKAYLVKMREDLLREGTIDVLPDVDDDHVADMRGIFENAIDSANDPYDFQLEELEILKGAMDVERRGYEMYAGAAAKVDSPRAKGIFEHLAAEEQQHYTLLSNTYDFMADPEGFTGFDGGAMLDGG
;
A
#
# COMPACT_ATOMS: atom_id res chain seq x y z
N MET A 1 15.28 -25.68 -10.56
CA MET A 1 15.03 -24.40 -9.88
C MET A 1 15.56 -24.51 -8.45
N ASN A 2 16.46 -23.60 -8.04
CA ASN A 2 17.01 -23.59 -6.67
C ASN A 2 15.89 -23.34 -5.65
N GLU A 3 16.05 -23.80 -4.41
CA GLU A 3 15.07 -23.62 -3.32
C GLU A 3 14.76 -22.14 -3.06
N ASP A 4 15.76 -21.26 -3.13
CA ASP A 4 15.57 -19.81 -2.95
C ASP A 4 14.63 -19.22 -4.02
N VAL A 5 14.76 -19.69 -5.26
CA VAL A 5 13.90 -19.25 -6.37
C VAL A 5 12.48 -19.77 -6.18
N LYS A 6 12.30 -21.01 -5.72
CA LYS A 6 10.98 -21.56 -5.40
C LYS A 6 10.31 -20.76 -4.29
N LEU A 7 11.02 -20.51 -3.20
CA LEU A 7 10.51 -19.72 -2.07
C LEU A 7 10.11 -18.31 -2.50
N CYS A 8 10.97 -17.63 -3.27
CA CYS A 8 10.65 -16.29 -3.77
C CYS A 8 9.43 -16.30 -4.69
N VAL A 9 9.31 -17.26 -5.60
CA VAL A 9 8.14 -17.39 -6.47
C VAL A 9 6.86 -17.62 -5.65
N GLU A 10 6.89 -18.51 -4.65
CA GLU A 10 5.73 -18.76 -3.77
C GLU A 10 5.30 -17.52 -2.97
N ILE A 11 6.27 -16.71 -2.52
CA ILE A 11 6.00 -15.43 -1.85
C ILE A 11 5.36 -14.45 -2.84
N LEU A 12 5.94 -14.30 -4.04
CA LEU A 12 5.45 -13.39 -5.06
C LEU A 12 4.04 -13.76 -5.53
N GLU A 13 3.72 -15.05 -5.65
CA GLU A 13 2.36 -15.48 -6.02
C GLU A 13 1.31 -15.06 -4.99
N LYS A 14 1.64 -15.15 -3.70
CA LYS A 14 0.76 -14.69 -2.61
C LYS A 14 0.64 -13.17 -2.61
N ALA A 15 1.76 -12.47 -2.79
CA ALA A 15 1.76 -11.02 -2.87
C ALA A 15 0.93 -10.51 -4.06
N ILE A 16 1.09 -11.09 -5.25
CA ILE A 16 0.29 -10.71 -6.44
C ILE A 16 -1.21 -10.90 -6.21
N ALA A 17 -1.61 -11.99 -5.54
CA ALA A 17 -3.01 -12.21 -5.22
C ALA A 17 -3.52 -11.18 -4.19
N PHE A 18 -2.70 -10.86 -3.19
CA PHE A 18 -3.00 -9.83 -2.21
C PHE A 18 -3.18 -8.45 -2.86
N GLU A 19 -2.25 -8.04 -3.73
CA GLU A 19 -2.34 -6.79 -4.48
C GLU A 19 -3.60 -6.71 -5.35
N GLU A 20 -3.97 -7.83 -5.98
CA GLU A 20 -5.19 -7.91 -6.77
C GLU A 20 -6.46 -7.73 -5.93
N GLU A 21 -6.49 -8.30 -4.72
CA GLU A 21 -7.60 -8.13 -3.77
C GLU A 21 -7.67 -6.70 -3.22
N GLY A 22 -6.54 -6.12 -2.81
CA GLY A 22 -6.44 -4.74 -2.33
C GLY A 22 -6.84 -3.72 -3.39
N MET A 23 -6.27 -3.83 -4.59
CA MET A 23 -6.63 -3.01 -5.75
C MET A 23 -8.13 -3.09 -6.06
N ALA A 24 -8.73 -4.28 -6.04
CA ALA A 24 -10.17 -4.45 -6.30
C ALA A 24 -11.03 -3.76 -5.24
N PHE A 25 -10.65 -3.87 -3.95
CA PHE A 25 -11.32 -3.18 -2.85
C PHE A 25 -11.27 -1.66 -3.04
N PHE A 26 -10.09 -1.09 -3.33
CA PHE A 26 -9.95 0.36 -3.54
C PHE A 26 -10.68 0.86 -4.79
N GLN A 27 -10.67 0.12 -5.90
CA GLN A 27 -11.40 0.47 -7.11
C GLN A 27 -12.92 0.47 -6.91
N ASP A 28 -13.44 -0.54 -6.22
CA ASP A 28 -14.86 -0.60 -5.87
C ASP A 28 -15.23 0.58 -4.97
N ARG A 29 -14.39 0.89 -3.97
CA ARG A 29 -14.67 2.01 -3.09
C ARG A 29 -14.64 3.35 -3.81
N ALA A 30 -13.62 3.60 -4.64
CA ALA A 30 -13.52 4.82 -5.44
C ALA A 30 -14.74 5.01 -6.36
N SER A 31 -15.27 3.92 -6.94
CA SER A 31 -16.45 3.96 -7.82
C SER A 31 -17.73 4.36 -7.07
N ASN A 32 -17.84 3.98 -5.80
CA ASN A 32 -19.01 4.23 -4.95
C ASN A 32 -18.81 5.40 -3.97
N ALA A 33 -17.72 6.16 -4.09
CA ALA A 33 -17.36 7.20 -3.15
C ALA A 33 -18.37 8.38 -3.17
N PRO A 34 -18.96 8.75 -2.01
CA PRO A 34 -19.89 9.88 -1.87
C PRO A 34 -19.21 11.23 -2.05
N SER A 35 -17.91 11.34 -1.73
CA SER A 35 -17.14 12.59 -1.81
C SER A 35 -16.02 12.51 -2.86
N THR A 36 -15.58 13.67 -3.34
CA THR A 36 -14.41 13.76 -4.23
C THR A 36 -13.11 13.44 -3.50
N LEU A 37 -13.00 13.82 -2.23
CA LEU A 37 -11.88 13.48 -1.36
C LEU A 37 -11.65 11.97 -1.35
N GLU A 38 -12.70 11.22 -1.01
CA GLU A 38 -12.63 9.77 -0.89
C GLU A 38 -12.38 9.10 -2.24
N ARG A 39 -13.05 9.59 -3.29
CA ARG A 39 -12.83 9.11 -4.66
C ARG A 39 -11.37 9.24 -5.09
N ASN A 40 -10.74 10.38 -4.80
CA ASN A 40 -9.36 10.66 -5.20
C ASN A 40 -8.38 9.83 -4.37
N LEU A 41 -8.61 9.73 -3.06
CA LEU A 41 -7.82 8.90 -2.16
C LEU A 41 -7.78 7.44 -2.61
N PHE A 42 -8.95 6.81 -2.78
CA PHE A 42 -9.01 5.40 -3.17
C PHE A 42 -8.56 5.15 -4.61
N ASN A 43 -8.69 6.12 -5.52
CA ASN A 43 -8.09 6.01 -6.85
C ASN A 43 -6.55 6.06 -6.80
N SER A 44 -5.96 6.83 -5.87
CA SER A 44 -4.51 6.86 -5.69
C SER A 44 -4.00 5.51 -5.20
N LEU A 45 -4.58 4.99 -4.10
CA LEU A 45 -4.22 3.69 -3.54
C LEU A 45 -4.39 2.57 -4.57
N ALA A 46 -5.54 2.52 -5.26
CA ALA A 46 -5.77 1.54 -6.32
C ALA A 46 -4.73 1.58 -7.46
N LYS A 47 -4.18 2.77 -7.76
CA LYS A 47 -3.16 2.93 -8.79
C LYS A 47 -1.80 2.46 -8.29
N ASP A 48 -1.49 2.70 -7.03
CA ASP A 48 -0.23 2.27 -6.41
C ASP A 48 -0.21 0.73 -6.28
N GLU A 49 -1.30 0.09 -5.81
CA GLU A 49 -1.41 -1.39 -5.80
C GLU A 49 -1.32 -2.03 -7.19
N ALA A 50 -1.86 -1.35 -8.22
CA ALA A 50 -1.70 -1.80 -9.60
C ALA A 50 -0.23 -1.76 -10.04
N GLY A 51 0.54 -0.79 -9.56
CA GLY A 51 1.98 -0.68 -9.72
C GLY A 51 2.73 -1.81 -9.02
N HIS A 52 2.43 -2.04 -7.73
CA HIS A 52 2.97 -3.15 -6.94
C HIS A 52 2.73 -4.49 -7.65
N LYS A 53 1.47 -4.77 -8.02
CA LYS A 53 1.10 -5.99 -8.76
C LYS A 53 1.92 -6.17 -10.04
N ALA A 54 2.00 -5.13 -10.87
CA ALA A 54 2.72 -5.19 -12.13
C ALA A 54 4.22 -5.47 -11.91
N TYR A 55 4.81 -4.86 -10.89
CA TYR A 55 6.19 -5.07 -10.51
C TYR A 55 6.45 -6.50 -10.02
N LEU A 56 5.60 -7.02 -9.13
CA LEU A 56 5.68 -8.40 -8.62
C LEU A 56 5.50 -9.44 -9.72
N VAL A 57 4.55 -9.23 -10.64
CA VAL A 57 4.34 -10.11 -11.80
C VAL A 57 5.60 -10.19 -12.65
N LYS A 58 6.21 -9.04 -12.96
CA LYS A 58 7.44 -8.98 -13.74
C LYS A 58 8.58 -9.71 -13.03
N MET A 59 8.78 -9.49 -11.73
CA MET A 59 9.82 -10.19 -10.96
C MET A 59 9.61 -11.70 -10.96
N ARG A 60 8.37 -12.18 -10.80
CA ARG A 60 8.04 -13.60 -10.86
C ARG A 60 8.37 -14.19 -12.24
N GLU A 61 7.99 -13.49 -13.30
CA GLU A 61 8.29 -13.92 -14.68
C GLU A 61 9.80 -14.00 -14.94
N ASP A 62 10.56 -13.01 -14.47
CA ASP A 62 12.02 -12.97 -14.60
C ASP A 62 12.69 -14.11 -13.83
N LEU A 63 12.25 -14.37 -12.60
CA LEU A 63 12.71 -15.51 -11.78
C LEU A 63 12.42 -16.87 -12.43
N LEU A 64 11.23 -17.05 -12.97
CA LEU A 64 10.83 -18.30 -13.64
C LEU A 64 11.62 -18.53 -14.93
N ARG A 65 11.91 -17.45 -15.67
CA ARG A 65 12.64 -17.46 -16.94
C ARG A 65 14.12 -17.75 -16.74
N GLU A 66 14.78 -17.03 -15.84
CA GLU A 66 16.23 -17.12 -15.64
C GLU A 66 16.62 -18.19 -14.61
N GLY A 67 15.72 -18.55 -13.70
CA GLY A 67 15.96 -19.58 -12.70
C GLY A 67 17.01 -19.21 -11.65
N THR A 68 17.31 -17.91 -11.50
CA THR A 68 18.25 -17.35 -10.49
C THR A 68 17.67 -16.10 -9.85
N ILE A 69 17.98 -15.86 -8.57
CA ILE A 69 17.60 -14.66 -7.82
C ILE A 69 18.36 -13.41 -8.31
N ASP A 70 19.51 -13.59 -8.95
CA ASP A 70 20.36 -12.47 -9.40
C ASP A 70 19.71 -11.60 -10.49
N VAL A 71 18.61 -12.08 -11.10
CA VAL A 71 17.82 -11.33 -12.09
C VAL A 71 16.93 -10.26 -11.45
N LEU A 72 16.64 -10.36 -10.15
CA LEU A 72 15.83 -9.35 -9.47
C LEU A 72 16.47 -7.97 -9.68
N PRO A 73 15.69 -6.89 -9.71
CA PRO A 73 16.23 -5.54 -9.77
C PRO A 73 16.87 -5.13 -8.43
N ASP A 74 17.72 -4.11 -8.45
CA ASP A 74 18.07 -3.40 -7.21
C ASP A 74 16.86 -2.57 -6.77
N VAL A 75 16.74 -2.31 -5.47
CA VAL A 75 15.70 -1.40 -4.94
C VAL A 75 16.00 0.00 -5.47
N ASP A 76 15.01 0.60 -6.11
CA ASP A 76 15.07 1.99 -6.53
C ASP A 76 14.25 2.82 -5.55
N ASP A 77 14.93 3.59 -4.69
CA ASP A 77 14.32 4.44 -3.66
C ASP A 77 13.69 5.72 -4.26
N ASP A 78 13.79 5.94 -5.58
CA ASP A 78 13.38 7.20 -6.20
C ASP A 78 11.85 7.39 -6.30
N HIS A 79 11.04 6.39 -5.94
CA HIS A 79 9.57 6.43 -6.04
C HIS A 79 8.87 6.35 -4.68
N VAL A 80 9.22 7.24 -3.75
CA VAL A 80 8.36 7.46 -2.58
C VAL A 80 7.15 8.29 -3.03
N ALA A 81 5.96 7.69 -3.05
CA ALA A 81 4.73 8.44 -3.31
C ALA A 81 4.56 9.53 -2.23
N ASP A 82 4.30 10.77 -2.68
CA ASP A 82 4.10 11.91 -1.79
C ASP A 82 2.72 11.81 -1.10
N MET A 83 2.66 11.00 -0.03
CA MET A 83 1.43 10.79 0.74
C MET A 83 0.85 12.08 1.27
N ARG A 84 1.72 13.01 1.67
CA ARG A 84 1.31 14.33 2.14
C ARG A 84 0.66 15.12 1.01
N GLY A 85 1.26 15.13 -0.18
CA GLY A 85 0.68 15.74 -1.37
C GLY A 85 -0.65 15.10 -1.77
N ILE A 86 -0.78 13.77 -1.68
CA ILE A 86 -2.05 13.06 -1.94
C ILE A 86 -3.12 13.52 -0.95
N PHE A 87 -2.77 13.56 0.34
CA PHE A 87 -3.66 14.02 1.41
C PHE A 87 -4.10 15.48 1.22
N GLU A 88 -3.15 16.39 1.01
CA GLU A 88 -3.43 17.82 0.82
C GLU A 88 -4.33 18.05 -0.41
N ASN A 89 -4.05 17.37 -1.53
CA ASN A 89 -4.90 17.45 -2.73
C ASN A 89 -6.31 16.86 -2.50
N ALA A 90 -6.41 15.78 -1.72
CA ALA A 90 -7.69 15.15 -1.40
C ALA A 90 -8.56 16.09 -0.54
N ILE A 91 -7.97 16.79 0.43
CA ILE A 91 -8.67 17.76 1.29
C ILE A 91 -9.00 19.04 0.55
N ASP A 92 -8.09 19.61 -0.25
CA ASP A 92 -8.38 20.82 -1.03
C ASP A 92 -9.53 20.62 -2.03
N SER A 93 -9.71 19.37 -2.47
CA SER A 93 -10.83 18.97 -3.32
C SER A 93 -12.17 18.86 -2.56
N ALA A 94 -12.14 18.82 -1.22
CA ALA A 94 -13.31 18.84 -0.34
C ALA A 94 -13.83 20.27 -0.12
N ASN A 95 -14.38 20.89 -1.17
CA ASN A 95 -15.14 22.15 -1.04
C ASN A 95 -16.57 21.95 -0.50
N ASP A 96 -16.88 20.76 0.01
CA ASP A 96 -18.21 20.39 0.45
C ASP A 96 -18.28 20.42 1.98
N PRO A 97 -19.21 21.16 2.61
CA PRO A 97 -19.56 20.97 4.02
C PRO A 97 -20.25 19.61 4.18
N TYR A 98 -19.50 18.52 3.95
CA TYR A 98 -19.98 17.16 4.04
C TYR A 98 -19.85 16.69 5.50
N ASP A 99 -20.97 16.29 6.08
CA ASP A 99 -21.03 15.65 7.39
C ASP A 99 -20.61 14.19 7.19
N PHE A 100 -19.31 13.91 7.39
CA PHE A 100 -18.73 12.58 7.19
C PHE A 100 -19.48 11.54 8.01
N GLN A 101 -19.94 10.48 7.34
CA GLN A 101 -20.79 9.49 7.99
C GLN A 101 -19.97 8.40 8.67
N LEU A 102 -20.55 7.79 9.71
CA LEU A 102 -19.94 6.66 10.42
C LEU A 102 -19.54 5.51 9.48
N GLU A 103 -20.28 5.32 8.37
CA GLU A 103 -19.98 4.32 7.35
C GLU A 103 -18.63 4.57 6.65
N GLU A 104 -18.30 5.83 6.35
CA GLU A 104 -17.02 6.19 5.71
C GLU A 104 -15.83 5.94 6.64
N LEU A 105 -16.00 6.24 7.92
CA LEU A 105 -15.00 5.97 8.95
C LEU A 105 -14.73 4.46 9.09
N GLU A 106 -15.76 3.62 9.02
CA GLU A 106 -15.59 2.16 9.04
C GLU A 106 -14.92 1.62 7.76
N ILE A 107 -15.20 2.22 6.61
CA ILE A 107 -14.53 1.88 5.35
C ILE A 107 -13.04 2.23 5.41
N LEU A 108 -12.69 3.39 5.95
CA LEU A 108 -11.29 3.78 6.16
C LEU A 108 -10.58 2.81 7.11
N LYS A 109 -11.23 2.36 8.20
CA LYS A 109 -10.67 1.30 9.05
C LYS A 109 -10.43 -0.01 8.30
N GLY A 110 -11.35 -0.39 7.42
CA GLY A 110 -11.19 -1.55 6.54
C GLY A 110 -10.00 -1.39 5.60
N ALA A 111 -9.84 -0.21 4.99
CA ALA A 111 -8.69 0.12 4.16
C ALA A 111 -7.38 0.05 4.96
N MET A 112 -7.34 0.64 6.16
CA MET A 112 -6.19 0.57 7.06
C MET A 112 -5.83 -0.88 7.43
N ASP A 113 -6.81 -1.77 7.57
CA ASP A 113 -6.54 -3.20 7.79
C ASP A 113 -5.93 -3.87 6.57
N VAL A 114 -6.35 -3.49 5.34
CA VAL A 114 -5.71 -3.95 4.10
C VAL A 114 -4.22 -3.57 4.14
N GLU A 115 -3.89 -2.30 4.34
CA GLU A 115 -2.48 -1.86 4.32
C GLU A 115 -1.65 -2.49 5.44
N ARG A 116 -2.23 -2.63 6.65
CA ARG A 116 -1.55 -3.32 7.74
C ARG A 116 -1.23 -4.77 7.37
N ARG A 117 -2.16 -5.49 6.75
CA ARG A 117 -1.91 -6.88 6.31
C ARG A 117 -0.88 -6.94 5.19
N GLY A 118 -0.84 -5.94 4.31
CA GLY A 118 0.19 -5.79 3.27
C GLY A 118 1.57 -5.62 3.91
N TYR A 119 1.69 -4.68 4.84
CA TYR A 119 2.90 -4.46 5.63
C TYR A 119 3.39 -5.75 6.31
N GLU A 120 2.52 -6.45 7.03
CA GLU A 120 2.87 -7.70 7.73
C GLU A 120 3.31 -8.80 6.76
N MET A 121 2.66 -8.89 5.60
CA MET A 121 3.01 -9.85 4.55
C MET A 121 4.41 -9.58 4.00
N TYR A 122 4.72 -8.33 3.66
CA TYR A 122 6.01 -7.94 3.08
C TYR A 122 7.13 -7.98 4.11
N ALA A 123 6.93 -7.49 5.33
CA ALA A 123 7.89 -7.62 6.42
C ALA A 123 8.17 -9.11 6.72
N GLY A 124 7.13 -9.94 6.73
CA GLY A 124 7.24 -11.39 6.89
C GLY A 124 7.95 -12.08 5.71
N ALA A 125 7.85 -11.55 4.49
CA ALA A 125 8.59 -12.03 3.33
C ALA A 125 10.07 -11.66 3.41
N ALA A 126 10.38 -10.42 3.75
CA ALA A 126 11.75 -9.92 3.97
C ALA A 126 12.50 -10.75 5.03
N ALA A 127 11.81 -11.19 6.09
CA ALA A 127 12.37 -12.03 7.13
C ALA A 127 12.66 -13.49 6.71
N LYS A 128 12.06 -13.96 5.61
CA LYS A 128 12.18 -15.36 5.15
C LYS A 128 13.21 -15.56 4.04
N VAL A 129 13.60 -14.50 3.33
CA VAL A 129 14.52 -14.59 2.20
C VAL A 129 15.95 -14.28 2.63
N ASP A 130 16.90 -15.08 2.16
CA ASP A 130 18.34 -14.87 2.44
C ASP A 130 18.99 -13.86 1.49
N SER A 131 18.44 -13.70 0.29
CA SER A 131 18.99 -12.79 -0.71
C SER A 131 18.83 -11.34 -0.26
N PRO A 132 19.93 -10.56 -0.15
CA PRO A 132 19.86 -9.14 0.21
C PRO A 132 19.00 -8.34 -0.77
N ARG A 133 18.98 -8.75 -2.05
CA ARG A 133 18.21 -8.08 -3.10
C ARG A 133 16.71 -8.32 -2.94
N ALA A 134 16.30 -9.57 -2.75
CA ALA A 134 14.90 -9.91 -2.48
C ALA A 134 14.42 -9.28 -1.17
N LYS A 135 15.27 -9.31 -0.14
CA LYS A 135 15.00 -8.70 1.16
C LYS A 135 14.73 -7.20 1.02
N GLY A 136 15.62 -6.46 0.36
CA GLY A 136 15.43 -5.02 0.15
C GLY A 136 14.14 -4.69 -0.59
N ILE A 137 13.77 -5.48 -1.60
CA ILE A 137 12.51 -5.27 -2.33
C ILE A 137 11.29 -5.42 -1.41
N PHE A 138 11.26 -6.47 -0.58
CA PHE A 138 10.14 -6.67 0.35
C PHE A 138 10.14 -5.67 1.50
N GLU A 139 11.31 -5.20 1.97
CA GLU A 139 11.40 -4.11 2.95
C GLU A 139 10.88 -2.79 2.36
N HIS A 140 11.17 -2.53 1.08
CA HIS A 140 10.66 -1.35 0.37
C HIS A 140 9.13 -1.40 0.22
N LEU A 141 8.56 -2.51 -0.27
CA LEU A 141 7.11 -2.67 -0.38
C LEU A 141 6.43 -2.55 1.00
N ALA A 142 7.01 -3.14 2.05
CA ALA A 142 6.49 -2.94 3.41
C ALA A 142 6.48 -1.45 3.80
N ALA A 143 7.52 -0.69 3.45
CA ALA A 143 7.55 0.74 3.72
C ALA A 143 6.50 1.52 2.92
N GLU A 144 6.18 1.12 1.69
CA GLU A 144 5.08 1.69 0.90
C GLU A 144 3.72 1.42 1.56
N GLU A 145 3.44 0.19 2.01
CA GLU A 145 2.17 -0.11 2.71
C GLU A 145 2.03 0.66 4.03
N GLN A 146 3.14 0.85 4.74
CA GLN A 146 3.17 1.71 5.93
C GLN A 146 2.77 3.15 5.60
N GLN A 147 3.21 3.66 4.46
CA GLN A 147 2.88 5.01 4.01
C GLN A 147 1.41 5.11 3.59
N HIS A 148 0.86 4.11 2.91
CA HIS A 148 -0.57 4.01 2.62
C HIS A 148 -1.41 3.99 3.91
N TYR A 149 -1.01 3.18 4.90
CA TYR A 149 -1.66 3.14 6.21
C TYR A 149 -1.68 4.53 6.87
N THR A 150 -0.55 5.23 6.80
CA THR A 150 -0.40 6.57 7.39
C THR A 150 -1.31 7.58 6.70
N LEU A 151 -1.40 7.55 5.37
CA LEU A 151 -2.32 8.36 4.59
C LEU A 151 -3.78 8.12 5.01
N LEU A 152 -4.18 6.85 5.13
CA LEU A 152 -5.54 6.47 5.55
C LEU A 152 -5.83 6.87 6.99
N SER A 153 -4.88 6.70 7.90
CA SER A 153 -5.03 7.09 9.31
C SER A 153 -5.21 8.60 9.44
N ASN A 154 -4.40 9.40 8.75
CA ASN A 154 -4.56 10.85 8.75
C ASN A 154 -5.89 11.30 8.14
N THR A 155 -6.33 10.61 7.08
CA THR A 155 -7.65 10.85 6.47
C THR A 155 -8.76 10.54 7.47
N TYR A 156 -8.66 9.43 8.18
CA TYR A 156 -9.61 9.05 9.22
C TYR A 156 -9.68 10.11 10.32
N ASP A 157 -8.53 10.54 10.85
CA ASP A 157 -8.46 11.53 11.92
C ASP A 157 -9.05 12.87 11.48
N PHE A 158 -8.74 13.31 10.25
CA PHE A 158 -9.35 14.51 9.67
C PHE A 158 -10.87 14.38 9.52
N MET A 159 -11.38 13.25 9.00
CA MET A 159 -12.82 13.07 8.79
C MET A 159 -13.59 12.88 10.10
N ALA A 160 -12.96 12.30 11.13
CA ALA A 160 -13.58 12.06 12.43
C ALA A 160 -13.65 13.33 13.30
N ASP A 161 -12.66 14.23 13.20
CA ASP A 161 -12.65 15.51 13.91
C ASP A 161 -11.93 16.61 13.09
N PRO A 162 -12.60 17.20 12.08
CA PRO A 162 -11.99 18.21 11.23
C PRO A 162 -11.54 19.48 12.00
N GLU A 163 -12.25 19.87 13.06
CA GLU A 163 -11.91 21.05 13.87
C GLU A 163 -10.72 20.79 14.80
N GLY A 164 -10.55 19.55 15.26
CA GLY A 164 -9.44 19.12 16.10
C GLY A 164 -8.18 18.67 15.32
N PHE A 165 -8.28 18.44 14.02
CA PHE A 165 -7.16 17.98 13.21
C PHE A 165 -6.05 19.04 13.09
N THR A 166 -4.84 18.71 13.57
CA THR A 166 -3.72 19.65 13.65
C THR A 166 -2.75 19.61 12.46
N GLY A 167 -2.95 18.67 11.52
CA GLY A 167 -2.10 18.49 10.35
C GLY A 167 -1.63 17.05 10.17
N PHE A 168 -1.06 16.77 8.99
CA PHE A 168 -0.58 15.43 8.64
C PHE A 168 0.57 14.98 9.55
N ASP A 169 0.35 13.90 10.28
CA ASP A 169 1.37 13.18 11.04
C ASP A 169 2.02 12.13 10.14
N GLY A 170 3.36 12.12 10.07
CA GLY A 170 4.13 11.13 9.33
C GLY A 170 4.04 9.71 9.90
N GLY A 171 3.36 9.53 11.04
CA GLY A 171 3.05 8.25 11.65
C GLY A 171 4.24 7.66 12.41
N ALA A 172 3.94 6.89 13.46
CA ALA A 172 4.89 5.95 14.03
C ALA A 172 4.96 4.70 13.14
N MET A 173 6.14 4.09 12.98
CA MET A 173 6.27 2.80 12.31
C MET A 173 5.32 1.77 12.97
N LEU A 174 4.64 0.96 12.15
CA LEU A 174 3.73 -0.10 12.61
C LEU A 174 4.44 -1.16 13.47
N ASP A 175 5.78 -1.21 13.45
CA ASP A 175 6.62 -2.08 14.30
C ASP A 175 6.89 -1.52 15.71
N GLY A 176 6.00 -0.68 16.22
CA GLY A 176 6.09 -0.13 17.58
C GLY A 176 5.63 -1.10 18.67
N GLY A 177 6.39 -2.18 18.92
CA GLY A 177 6.16 -3.10 20.06
C GLY A 177 7.04 -4.34 20.15
#